data_AF-G1WDD1-F1
#
_entry.id   AF-G1WDD1-F1
#
_cell.length_a   1.000
_cell.length_b   1.000
_cell.length_c   1.000
_cell.angle_alpha   90.00
_cell.angle_beta   90.00
_cell.angle_gamma   90.00
#
_symmetry.space_group_name_H-M   'P 1'
#
loop_
_entity.id
_entity.type
_entity.pdbx_description
1 polymer ?
#
loop_
_entity_poly.entity_id
_entity_poly.type
_entity_poly.pdbx_seq_one_letter_code
_entity_poly.pdbx_strand_id
1 'polypeptide(L)'
;MKTLLNRWNTIWLRPLTDGEALKVLDDYNKTRYSRRKKKEGLLELASREAHEKQEVYFATILNDDGSPYCAIESNAGYFGLDFLRENYDNYLLYEYREYCGKLFLEVILLYECYPGTNEKMRRIDFSYTHQGGFSTVIYQGVMIEGTYEEITAEHPPISKEELEKLWVDYPKFGEYDQLIRLDRIPLQARERILEYTDKEFPAFREYLQRDIECYQKAK
;
A
#
# COMPACT_ATOMS: atom_id res chain seq x y z
N MET A 1 -8.15 -13.83 -4.25
CA MET A 1 -7.08 -12.86 -4.58
C MET A 1 -5.85 -13.59 -5.08
N LYS A 2 -5.12 -12.97 -6.03
CA LYS A 2 -3.87 -13.49 -6.60
C LYS A 2 -2.78 -12.42 -6.51
N THR A 3 -1.56 -12.82 -6.15
CA THR A 3 -0.39 -11.92 -6.13
C THR A 3 0.45 -12.10 -7.40
N LEU A 4 0.74 -11.01 -8.09
CA LEU A 4 1.75 -10.93 -9.14
C LEU A 4 3.02 -10.27 -8.57
N LEU A 5 4.20 -10.64 -9.08
CA LEU A 5 5.49 -10.05 -8.67
C LEU A 5 5.92 -8.89 -9.59
N ASN A 6 4.94 -8.37 -10.32
CA ASN A 6 5.12 -7.34 -11.32
C ASN A 6 4.80 -5.99 -10.69
N ARG A 7 5.58 -4.98 -11.06
CA ARG A 7 5.29 -3.58 -10.70
C ARG A 7 4.05 -3.11 -11.45
N TRP A 8 3.13 -2.47 -10.74
CA TRP A 8 2.05 -1.72 -11.38
C TRP A 8 2.60 -0.49 -12.12
N ASN A 9 2.20 -0.30 -13.38
CA ASN A 9 2.62 0.84 -14.18
C ASN A 9 1.46 1.83 -14.34
N THR A 10 1.62 3.02 -13.79
CA THR A 10 0.61 4.09 -13.82
C THR A 10 0.50 4.82 -15.16
N ILE A 11 1.48 4.69 -16.06
CA ILE A 11 1.45 5.30 -17.40
C ILE A 11 0.65 4.44 -18.37
N TRP A 12 0.90 3.14 -18.35
CA TRP A 12 0.27 2.17 -19.26
C TRP A 12 -0.93 1.47 -18.64
N LEU A 13 -1.26 1.79 -17.37
CA LEU A 13 -2.38 1.23 -16.62
C LEU A 13 -2.43 -0.30 -16.66
N ARG A 14 -1.27 -0.94 -16.48
CA ARG A 14 -1.11 -2.40 -16.44
C ARG A 14 0.08 -2.82 -15.58
N PRO A 15 0.14 -4.08 -15.13
CA PRO A 15 1.38 -4.63 -14.59
C PRO A 15 2.46 -4.66 -15.68
N LEU A 16 3.71 -4.40 -15.30
CA LEU A 16 4.84 -4.64 -16.18
C LEU A 16 4.93 -6.11 -16.57
N THR A 17 5.38 -6.41 -17.78
CA THR A 17 5.78 -7.78 -18.15
C THR A 17 6.99 -8.21 -17.32
N ASP A 18 7.23 -9.51 -17.21
CA ASP A 18 8.36 -10.03 -16.42
C ASP A 18 9.70 -9.44 -16.88
N GLY A 19 9.89 -9.28 -18.18
CA GLY A 19 11.10 -8.68 -18.75
C GLY A 19 11.26 -7.20 -18.40
N GLU A 20 10.17 -6.44 -18.36
CA GLU A 20 10.16 -5.03 -17.94
C GLU A 20 10.44 -4.92 -16.44
N ALA A 21 9.74 -5.71 -15.61
CA ALA A 21 9.93 -5.73 -14.16
C ALA A 21 11.38 -6.11 -13.78
N LEU A 22 11.96 -7.12 -14.45
CA LEU A 22 13.36 -7.50 -14.23
C LEU A 22 14.35 -6.39 -14.55
N LYS A 23 14.11 -5.56 -15.58
CA LYS A 23 14.99 -4.42 -15.87
C LYS A 23 14.93 -3.39 -14.76
N VAL A 24 13.73 -3.11 -14.27
CA VAL A 24 13.52 -2.20 -13.13
C VAL A 24 14.25 -2.73 -11.90
N LEU A 25 14.12 -4.02 -11.56
CA LEU A 25 14.84 -4.62 -10.43
C LEU A 25 16.37 -4.59 -10.61
N ASP A 26 16.88 -4.85 -11.81
CA ASP A 26 18.30 -4.75 -12.12
C ASP A 26 18.83 -3.32 -11.86
N ASP A 27 18.06 -2.30 -12.21
CA ASP A 27 18.43 -0.90 -12.05
C ASP A 27 18.43 -0.47 -10.56
N TYR A 28 17.43 -0.86 -9.79
CA TYR A 28 17.36 -0.57 -8.35
C TYR A 28 18.43 -1.34 -7.56
N ASN A 29 18.49 -2.66 -7.72
CA ASN A 29 19.32 -3.54 -6.89
C ASN A 29 20.72 -3.78 -7.48
N LYS A 30 21.06 -3.12 -8.60
CA LYS A 30 22.34 -3.26 -9.31
C LYS A 30 22.66 -4.71 -9.69
N THR A 31 21.64 -5.45 -10.11
CA THR A 31 21.75 -6.84 -10.56
C THR A 31 21.72 -6.95 -12.10
N ARG A 32 21.70 -8.18 -12.65
CA ARG A 32 21.76 -8.43 -14.11
C ARG A 32 20.84 -9.57 -14.56
N TYR A 33 19.75 -9.83 -13.84
CA TYR A 33 18.76 -10.87 -14.19
C TYR A 33 18.16 -10.64 -15.58
N SER A 34 17.89 -9.39 -15.94
CA SER A 34 17.35 -9.01 -17.25
C SER A 34 18.29 -9.31 -18.43
N ARG A 35 19.55 -9.69 -18.20
CA ARG A 35 20.52 -10.06 -19.25
C ARG A 35 20.67 -11.56 -19.48
N ARG A 36 20.11 -12.41 -18.60
CA ARG A 36 20.19 -13.87 -18.71
C ARG A 36 19.38 -14.39 -19.92
N LYS A 37 19.86 -15.43 -20.61
CA LYS A 37 19.19 -15.99 -21.82
C LYS A 37 17.86 -16.68 -21.52
N LYS A 38 17.79 -17.51 -20.48
CA LYS A 38 16.54 -18.17 -20.04
C LYS A 38 15.81 -17.25 -19.07
N LYS A 39 14.58 -16.84 -19.41
CA LYS A 39 13.79 -15.87 -18.62
C LYS A 39 12.77 -16.46 -17.65
N GLU A 40 12.30 -17.66 -17.94
CA GLU A 40 11.31 -18.36 -17.13
C GLU A 40 11.73 -18.44 -15.66
N GLY A 41 10.84 -18.00 -14.76
CA GLY A 41 11.04 -18.01 -13.29
C GLY A 41 12.02 -16.98 -12.74
N LEU A 42 12.68 -16.17 -13.59
CA LEU A 42 13.70 -15.23 -13.11
C LEU A 42 13.13 -14.06 -12.30
N LEU A 43 11.94 -13.57 -12.64
CA LEU A 43 11.31 -12.50 -11.87
C LEU A 43 11.04 -12.97 -10.43
N GLU A 44 10.49 -14.18 -10.28
CA GLU A 44 10.24 -14.74 -8.96
C GLU A 44 11.53 -14.92 -8.16
N LEU A 45 12.58 -15.48 -8.77
CA LEU A 45 13.88 -15.62 -8.14
C LEU A 45 14.44 -14.26 -7.69
N ALA A 46 14.44 -13.27 -8.59
CA ALA A 46 14.98 -11.94 -8.30
C ALA A 46 14.20 -11.23 -7.18
N SER A 47 12.87 -11.28 -7.22
CA SER A 47 12.02 -10.69 -6.18
C SER A 47 12.15 -11.40 -4.84
N ARG A 48 12.31 -12.73 -4.83
CA ARG A 48 12.51 -13.52 -3.60
C ARG A 48 13.86 -13.21 -2.94
N GLU A 49 14.94 -13.20 -3.73
CA GLU A 49 16.25 -12.81 -3.21
C GLU A 49 16.27 -11.37 -2.72
N ALA A 50 15.58 -10.46 -3.42
CA ALA A 50 15.44 -9.07 -2.97
C ALA A 50 14.68 -9.00 -1.64
N HIS A 51 13.59 -9.74 -1.49
CA HIS A 51 12.85 -9.82 -0.23
C HIS A 51 13.71 -10.32 0.93
N GLU A 52 14.47 -11.40 0.74
CA GLU A 52 15.36 -11.96 1.77
C GLU A 52 16.47 -10.99 2.19
N LYS A 53 16.93 -10.14 1.25
CA LYS A 53 17.94 -9.10 1.50
C LYS A 53 17.36 -7.74 1.90
N GLN A 54 16.03 -7.64 1.97
CA GLN A 54 15.29 -6.38 2.13
C GLN A 54 15.66 -5.32 1.07
N GLU A 55 15.95 -5.74 -0.16
CA GLU A 55 16.16 -4.87 -1.31
C GLU A 55 14.84 -4.54 -2.03
N VAL A 56 14.90 -3.71 -3.08
CA VAL A 56 13.69 -3.27 -3.78
C VAL A 56 13.05 -4.43 -4.52
N TYR A 57 11.75 -4.63 -4.31
CA TYR A 57 10.92 -5.45 -5.20
C TYR A 57 9.47 -4.97 -5.18
N PHE A 58 8.69 -5.49 -6.12
CA PHE A 58 7.30 -5.09 -6.31
C PHE A 58 6.38 -6.30 -6.29
N ALA A 59 5.15 -6.07 -5.87
CA ALA A 59 4.05 -7.00 -6.07
C ALA A 59 2.77 -6.24 -6.45
N THR A 60 1.82 -6.92 -7.05
CA THR A 60 0.48 -6.40 -7.30
C THR A 60 -0.52 -7.47 -6.89
N ILE A 61 -1.37 -7.17 -5.91
CA ILE A 61 -2.51 -8.00 -5.52
C ILE A 61 -3.65 -7.73 -6.49
N LEU A 62 -4.24 -8.80 -7.01
CA LEU A 62 -5.38 -8.77 -7.92
C LEU A 62 -6.66 -9.24 -7.21
N ASN A 63 -7.77 -8.61 -7.58
CA ASN A 63 -9.12 -9.10 -7.36
C ASN A 63 -9.34 -10.43 -8.11
N ASP A 64 -10.45 -11.11 -7.82
CA ASP A 64 -10.76 -12.42 -8.41
C ASP A 64 -11.09 -12.33 -9.92
N ASP A 65 -11.52 -11.16 -10.38
CA ASP A 65 -11.72 -10.84 -11.81
C ASP A 65 -10.41 -10.48 -12.54
N GLY A 66 -9.28 -10.45 -11.84
CA GLY A 66 -7.96 -10.11 -12.37
C GLY A 66 -7.66 -8.61 -12.41
N SER A 67 -8.57 -7.74 -11.97
CA SER A 67 -8.29 -6.30 -11.82
C SER A 67 -7.30 -6.05 -10.69
N PRO A 68 -6.41 -5.05 -10.81
CA PRO A 68 -5.48 -4.69 -9.75
C PRO A 68 -6.22 -4.12 -8.54
N TYR A 69 -5.88 -4.61 -7.37
CA TYR A 69 -6.45 -4.15 -6.10
C TYR A 69 -5.45 -3.28 -5.32
N CYS A 70 -4.22 -3.77 -5.17
CA CYS A 70 -3.19 -3.08 -4.42
C CYS A 70 -1.82 -3.32 -5.06
N ALA A 71 -1.09 -2.23 -5.34
CA ALA A 71 0.30 -2.28 -5.75
C ALA A 71 1.21 -2.14 -4.52
N ILE A 72 2.25 -2.96 -4.44
CA ILE A 72 3.17 -3.02 -3.32
C ILE A 72 4.57 -2.69 -3.81
N GLU A 73 5.23 -1.77 -3.12
CA GLU A 73 6.66 -1.54 -3.19
C GLU A 73 7.30 -1.91 -1.86
N SER A 74 8.32 -2.75 -1.89
CA SER A 74 9.17 -3.04 -0.73
C SER A 74 10.57 -2.47 -0.98
N ASN A 75 11.18 -1.87 0.05
CA ASN A 75 12.51 -1.25 -0.06
C ASN A 75 13.15 -1.03 1.32
N ALA A 76 14.23 -1.74 1.66
CA ALA A 76 15.03 -1.47 2.87
C ALA A 76 14.19 -1.36 4.16
N GLY A 77 13.27 -2.31 4.37
CA GLY A 77 12.35 -2.32 5.50
C GLY A 77 11.10 -1.43 5.35
N TYR A 78 10.98 -0.67 4.26
CA TYR A 78 9.74 -0.01 3.87
C TYR A 78 8.81 -0.98 3.11
N PHE A 79 7.51 -0.86 3.37
CA PHE A 79 6.46 -1.36 2.47
C PHE A 79 5.44 -0.25 2.23
N GLY A 80 5.32 0.18 0.97
CA GLY A 80 4.25 1.05 0.50
C GLY A 80 3.17 0.22 -0.16
N LEU A 81 1.94 0.31 0.31
CA LEU A 81 0.78 -0.36 -0.26
C LEU A 81 -0.16 0.68 -0.84
N ASP A 82 -0.22 0.75 -2.16
CA ASP A 82 -1.04 1.65 -2.95
C ASP A 82 -2.33 0.93 -3.34
N PHE A 83 -3.45 1.34 -2.75
CA PHE A 83 -4.77 0.79 -3.09
C PHE A 83 -5.34 1.52 -4.30
N LEU A 84 -5.79 0.73 -5.27
CA LEU A 84 -6.18 1.20 -6.60
C LEU A 84 -7.70 1.15 -6.75
N ARG A 85 -8.26 2.19 -7.37
CA ARG A 85 -9.67 2.22 -7.82
C ARG A 85 -9.83 1.50 -9.15
N GLU A 86 -11.07 1.43 -9.66
CA GLU A 86 -11.38 0.85 -10.98
C GLU A 86 -10.63 1.54 -12.13
N ASN A 87 -10.39 2.84 -12.02
CA ASN A 87 -9.60 3.62 -12.97
C ASN A 87 -8.08 3.59 -12.68
N TYR A 88 -7.67 2.82 -11.67
CA TYR A 88 -6.30 2.61 -11.23
C TYR A 88 -5.58 3.83 -10.64
N ASP A 89 -6.35 4.82 -10.18
CA ASP A 89 -5.82 5.90 -9.37
C ASP A 89 -5.66 5.45 -7.91
N ASN A 90 -4.52 5.83 -7.32
CA ASN A 90 -4.27 5.70 -5.90
C ASN A 90 -5.22 6.61 -5.11
N TYR A 91 -5.94 6.02 -4.16
CA TYR A 91 -6.75 6.76 -3.21
C TYR A 91 -6.39 6.54 -1.75
N LEU A 92 -5.71 5.45 -1.45
CA LEU A 92 -5.32 5.09 -0.10
C LEU A 92 -3.93 4.48 -0.18
N LEU A 93 -3.03 4.93 0.68
CA LEU A 93 -1.68 4.40 0.77
C LEU A 93 -1.37 4.05 2.22
N TYR A 94 -0.86 2.84 2.44
CA TYR A 94 -0.29 2.45 3.74
C TYR A 94 1.23 2.43 3.66
N GLU A 95 1.88 3.07 4.63
CA GLU A 95 3.33 3.03 4.80
C GLU A 95 3.70 2.24 6.04
N TYR A 96 4.34 1.11 5.80
CA TYR A 96 4.95 0.32 6.86
C TYR A 96 6.45 0.56 6.90
N ARG A 97 6.99 0.59 8.13
CA ARG A 97 8.44 0.61 8.40
C ARG A 97 8.84 -0.55 9.28
N GLU A 98 10.00 -1.11 8.99
CA GLU A 98 10.59 -2.20 9.75
C GLU A 98 11.29 -1.69 11.00
N TYR A 99 10.98 -2.30 12.15
CA TYR A 99 11.67 -2.14 13.40
C TYR A 99 11.78 -3.49 14.12
N CYS A 100 13.01 -3.90 14.44
CA CYS A 100 13.31 -5.08 15.25
C CYS A 100 12.66 -6.39 14.75
N GLY A 101 12.62 -6.60 13.44
CA GLY A 101 12.07 -7.77 12.75
C GLY A 101 10.57 -7.71 12.50
N LYS A 102 9.90 -6.59 12.79
CA LYS A 102 8.46 -6.38 12.60
C LYS A 102 8.19 -5.14 11.77
N LEU A 103 7.04 -5.11 11.11
CA LEU A 103 6.56 -3.92 10.42
C LEU A 103 5.60 -3.14 11.34
N PHE A 104 5.72 -1.82 11.31
CA PHE A 104 4.83 -0.87 11.96
C PHE A 104 4.14 -0.02 10.90
N LEU A 105 2.81 0.06 10.92
CA LEU A 105 2.05 0.99 10.08
C LEU A 105 2.23 2.42 10.61
N GLU A 106 3.13 3.16 9.98
CA GLU A 106 3.55 4.49 10.44
C GLU A 106 2.64 5.58 9.87
N VAL A 107 2.25 5.47 8.60
CA VAL A 107 1.46 6.48 7.91
C VAL A 107 0.36 5.85 7.08
N ILE A 108 -0.82 6.49 7.08
CA ILE A 108 -1.90 6.23 6.12
C ILE A 108 -2.19 7.53 5.38
N LEU A 109 -2.13 7.51 4.04
CA LEU A 109 -2.48 8.65 3.20
C LEU A 109 -3.82 8.38 2.53
N LEU A 110 -4.81 9.25 2.75
CA LEU A 110 -6.10 9.23 2.05
C LEU A 110 -6.15 10.38 1.03
N TYR A 111 -6.36 10.04 -0.24
CA TYR A 111 -6.57 11.01 -1.31
C TYR A 111 -8.06 11.08 -1.67
N GLU A 112 -8.65 12.24 -1.39
CA GLU A 112 -10.03 12.53 -1.70
C GLU A 112 -10.13 13.34 -2.98
N CYS A 113 -11.05 12.95 -3.85
CA CYS A 113 -11.34 13.63 -5.10
C CYS A 113 -12.60 14.48 -4.97
N TYR A 114 -12.79 15.41 -5.89
CA TYR A 114 -14.09 16.04 -6.05
C TYR A 114 -15.13 14.98 -6.44
N PRO A 115 -16.38 15.08 -5.94
CA PRO A 115 -17.41 14.08 -6.18
C PRO A 115 -17.61 13.80 -7.68
N GLY A 116 -17.55 12.52 -8.06
CA GLY A 116 -17.71 12.09 -9.45
C GLY A 116 -16.55 12.46 -10.39
N THR A 117 -15.39 12.89 -9.88
CA THR A 117 -14.19 13.17 -10.68
C THR A 117 -12.95 12.45 -10.14
N ASN A 118 -11.86 12.46 -10.92
CA ASN A 118 -10.54 11.97 -10.51
C ASN A 118 -9.62 13.10 -10.02
N GLU A 119 -10.13 14.33 -9.95
CA GLU A 119 -9.35 15.48 -9.52
C GLU A 119 -9.21 15.48 -8.01
N LYS A 120 -7.96 15.41 -7.52
CA LYS A 120 -7.64 15.40 -6.08
C LYS A 120 -8.05 16.74 -5.45
N MET A 121 -8.98 16.67 -4.52
CA MET A 121 -9.45 17.80 -3.71
C MET A 121 -8.58 17.98 -2.45
N ARG A 122 -8.24 16.86 -1.80
CA ARG A 122 -7.61 16.85 -0.47
C ARG A 122 -6.74 15.61 -0.29
N ARG A 123 -5.62 15.75 0.42
CA ARG A 123 -4.87 14.62 0.99
C ARG A 123 -4.95 14.70 2.52
N ILE A 124 -5.18 13.58 3.19
CA ILE A 124 -5.14 13.47 4.65
C ILE A 124 -4.09 12.45 5.02
N ASP A 125 -3.13 12.85 5.83
CA ASP A 125 -2.04 12.01 6.32
C ASP A 125 -2.33 11.70 7.79
N PHE A 126 -2.51 10.43 8.12
CA PHE A 126 -2.65 9.93 9.49
C PHE A 126 -1.32 9.30 9.91
N SER A 127 -0.67 9.88 10.92
CA SER A 127 0.66 9.47 11.35
C SER A 127 0.65 8.92 12.77
N TYR A 128 1.39 7.84 13.00
CA TYR A 128 1.45 7.14 14.28
C TYR A 128 2.87 7.03 14.81
N THR A 129 3.01 7.09 16.14
CA THR A 129 4.29 6.82 16.81
C THR A 129 4.27 5.49 17.55
N HIS A 130 5.46 4.95 17.85
CA HIS A 130 5.58 3.69 18.60
C HIS A 130 5.01 3.75 20.03
N GLN A 131 4.80 4.95 20.56
CA GLN A 131 4.18 5.19 21.87
C GLN A 131 2.66 5.44 21.78
N GLY A 132 2.08 5.34 20.58
CA GLY A 132 0.65 5.57 20.34
C GLY A 132 0.28 7.03 20.09
N GLY A 133 1.26 7.92 19.88
CA GLY A 133 0.98 9.28 19.41
C GLY A 133 0.27 9.24 18.05
N PHE A 134 -0.67 10.15 17.84
CA PHE A 134 -1.47 10.23 16.63
C PHE A 134 -1.67 11.68 16.21
N SER A 135 -1.31 11.97 14.96
CA SER A 135 -1.53 13.28 14.35
C SER A 135 -2.12 13.14 12.95
N THR A 136 -2.84 14.19 12.55
CA THR A 136 -3.40 14.31 11.20
C THR A 136 -2.85 15.55 10.53
N VAL A 137 -2.44 15.44 9.28
CA VAL A 137 -2.13 16.60 8.42
C VAL A 137 -3.06 16.59 7.22
N ILE A 138 -3.80 17.68 7.03
CA ILE A 138 -4.69 17.86 5.88
C ILE A 138 -4.05 18.82 4.91
N TYR A 139 -3.89 18.38 3.67
CA TYR A 139 -3.48 19.18 2.53
C TYR A 139 -4.72 19.48 1.69
N GLN A 140 -5.06 20.76 1.52
CA GLN A 140 -6.21 21.18 0.73
C GLN A 140 -5.81 22.27 -0.27
N GLY A 141 -6.29 22.17 -1.52
CA GLY A 141 -5.97 23.12 -2.59
C GLY A 141 -5.07 22.52 -3.68
N VAL A 142 -4.53 23.37 -4.56
CA VAL A 142 -3.75 22.93 -5.73
C VAL A 142 -2.30 22.64 -5.33
N MET A 143 -1.98 21.36 -5.14
CA MET A 143 -0.64 20.92 -4.73
C MET A 143 0.47 21.31 -5.73
N ILE A 144 0.21 21.17 -7.04
CA ILE A 144 1.21 21.40 -8.10
C ILE A 144 1.62 22.87 -8.19
N GLU A 145 0.68 23.78 -7.95
CA GLU A 145 0.91 25.23 -8.01
C GLU A 145 1.39 25.82 -6.67
N GLY A 146 1.54 24.98 -5.64
CA GLY A 146 2.01 25.39 -4.32
C GLY A 146 1.02 26.26 -3.55
N THR A 147 -0.25 26.34 -3.99
CA THR A 147 -1.31 27.13 -3.35
C THR A 147 -2.16 26.27 -2.42
N TYR A 148 -1.54 25.31 -1.75
CA TYR A 148 -2.22 24.39 -0.84
C TYR A 148 -2.06 24.86 0.60
N GLU A 149 -3.07 24.60 1.42
CA GLU A 149 -3.07 24.83 2.85
C GLU A 149 -2.72 23.53 3.57
N GLU A 150 -1.90 23.64 4.62
CA GLU A 150 -1.55 22.56 5.55
C GLU A 150 -2.24 22.80 6.89
N ILE A 151 -3.11 21.88 7.30
CA ILE A 151 -3.80 21.93 8.60
C ILE A 151 -3.36 20.73 9.42
N THR A 152 -2.58 20.98 10.46
CA THR A 152 -2.08 19.95 11.38
C THR A 152 -2.95 19.89 12.64
N ALA A 153 -3.30 18.68 13.05
CA ALA A 153 -4.01 18.40 14.29
C ALA A 153 -3.30 17.30 15.08
N GLU A 154 -3.01 17.59 16.35
CA GLU A 154 -2.56 16.59 17.32
C GLU A 154 -3.78 16.03 18.05
N HIS A 155 -3.79 14.71 18.24
CA HIS A 155 -4.89 14.00 18.90
C HIS A 155 -4.42 13.35 20.21
N PRO A 156 -5.34 13.00 21.12
CA PRO A 156 -5.01 12.09 22.21
C PRO A 156 -4.39 10.79 21.66
N PRO A 157 -3.44 10.17 22.39
CA PRO A 157 -2.87 8.89 21.96
C PRO A 157 -3.94 7.83 21.71
N ILE A 158 -3.70 6.97 20.72
CA ILE A 158 -4.57 5.81 20.44
C ILE A 158 -4.53 4.82 21.61
N SER A 159 -5.54 3.96 21.68
CA SER A 159 -5.58 2.91 22.69
C SER A 159 -4.42 1.92 22.52
N LYS A 160 -4.07 1.19 23.59
CA LYS A 160 -3.04 0.16 23.55
C LYS A 160 -3.43 -0.95 22.56
N GLU A 161 -4.71 -1.29 22.51
CA GLU A 161 -5.28 -2.30 21.62
C GLU A 161 -5.18 -1.88 20.15
N GLU A 162 -5.35 -0.59 19.84
CA GLU A 162 -5.13 -0.06 18.49
C GLU A 162 -3.65 -0.02 18.12
N LEU A 163 -2.80 0.42 19.05
CA LEU A 163 -1.35 0.44 18.86
C LEU A 163 -0.80 -0.96 18.55
N GLU A 164 -1.27 -1.99 19.25
CA GLU A 164 -0.84 -3.37 19.02
C GLU A 164 -1.22 -3.89 17.63
N LYS A 165 -2.32 -3.38 17.03
CA LYS A 165 -2.74 -3.77 15.67
C LYS A 165 -1.89 -3.16 14.56
N LEU A 166 -1.23 -2.03 14.83
CA LEU A 166 -0.31 -1.38 13.88
C LEU A 166 0.98 -2.19 13.69
N TRP A 167 1.32 -3.05 14.65
CA TRP A 167 2.44 -3.97 14.56
C TRP A 167 2.04 -5.27 13.87
N VAL A 168 2.85 -5.70 12.90
CA VAL A 168 2.70 -6.97 12.20
C VAL A 168 4.05 -7.65 12.04
N ASP A 169 4.05 -8.98 11.96
CA ASP A 169 5.28 -9.71 11.68
C ASP A 169 5.73 -9.42 10.24
N TYR A 170 7.04 -9.41 10.00
CA TYR A 170 7.55 -9.24 8.63
C TYR A 170 6.97 -10.35 7.74
N PRO A 171 6.31 -10.01 6.61
CA PRO A 171 5.60 -10.99 5.80
C PRO A 171 6.58 -12.00 5.18
N LYS A 172 6.15 -13.24 4.99
CA LYS A 172 6.87 -14.15 4.09
C LYS A 172 6.69 -13.69 2.65
N PHE A 173 7.66 -14.02 1.79
CA PHE A 173 7.59 -13.68 0.38
C PHE A 173 6.31 -14.21 -0.28
N GLY A 174 5.50 -13.31 -0.84
CA GLY A 174 4.21 -13.61 -1.47
C GLY A 174 2.99 -13.60 -0.53
N GLU A 175 3.19 -13.52 0.79
CA GLU A 175 2.12 -13.54 1.81
C GLU A 175 1.85 -12.14 2.38
N TYR A 176 1.11 -11.31 1.62
CA TYR A 176 0.90 -9.89 1.95
C TYR A 176 -0.46 -9.56 2.57
N ASP A 177 -1.36 -10.54 2.70
CA ASP A 177 -2.75 -10.32 3.15
C ASP A 177 -2.86 -9.63 4.51
N GLN A 178 -1.87 -9.82 5.40
CA GLN A 178 -1.89 -9.16 6.70
C GLN A 178 -1.74 -7.63 6.64
N LEU A 179 -1.10 -7.11 5.58
CA LEU A 179 -0.73 -5.70 5.41
C LEU A 179 -1.87 -4.85 4.84
N ILE A 180 -2.86 -5.47 4.19
CA ILE A 180 -3.96 -4.76 3.52
C ILE A 180 -5.20 -4.56 4.39
N ARG A 181 -5.18 -5.04 5.64
CA ARG A 181 -6.36 -5.16 6.49
C ARG A 181 -6.81 -3.82 7.10
N LEU A 182 -8.00 -3.36 6.74
CA LEU A 182 -8.61 -2.17 7.35
C LEU A 182 -8.99 -2.36 8.82
N ASP A 183 -9.30 -3.56 9.29
CA ASP A 183 -9.68 -3.76 10.70
C ASP A 183 -8.53 -3.56 11.70
N ARG A 184 -7.29 -3.37 11.19
CA ARG A 184 -6.10 -2.95 11.95
C ARG A 184 -5.96 -1.43 12.09
N ILE A 185 -6.63 -0.67 11.23
CA ILE A 185 -6.56 0.79 11.21
C ILE A 185 -7.24 1.35 12.46
N PRO A 186 -6.60 2.29 13.18
CA PRO A 186 -7.20 2.99 14.32
C PRO A 186 -8.52 3.67 13.94
N LEU A 187 -9.46 3.72 14.89
CA LEU A 187 -10.86 4.03 14.64
C LEU A 187 -11.03 5.37 13.90
N GLN A 188 -10.30 6.41 14.30
CA GLN A 188 -10.43 7.76 13.75
C GLN A 188 -10.08 7.82 12.25
N ALA A 189 -8.94 7.24 11.85
CA ALA A 189 -8.55 7.15 10.45
C ALA A 189 -9.52 6.24 9.68
N ARG A 190 -9.92 5.11 10.28
CA ARG A 190 -10.85 4.16 9.67
C ARG A 190 -12.21 4.77 9.37
N GLU A 191 -12.78 5.51 10.31
CA GLU A 191 -14.07 6.21 10.14
C GLU A 191 -13.98 7.22 8.99
N ARG A 192 -12.89 7.99 8.90
CA ARG A 192 -12.71 8.95 7.81
C ARG A 192 -12.59 8.27 6.45
N ILE A 193 -11.79 7.20 6.37
CA ILE A 193 -11.63 6.39 5.15
C ILE A 193 -12.99 5.83 4.71
N LEU A 194 -13.75 5.22 5.63
CA LEU A 194 -15.07 4.66 5.34
C LEU A 194 -16.08 5.74 4.92
N GLU A 195 -16.10 6.89 5.60
CA GLU A 195 -17.01 7.99 5.26
C GLU A 195 -16.81 8.48 3.81
N TYR A 196 -15.56 8.55 3.35
CA TYR A 196 -15.23 8.92 1.98
C TYR A 196 -15.54 7.78 0.99
N THR A 197 -15.05 6.58 1.28
CA THR A 197 -15.14 5.43 0.37
C THR A 197 -16.57 4.88 0.25
N ASP A 198 -17.41 4.93 1.29
CA ASP A 198 -18.81 4.51 1.18
C ASP A 198 -19.61 5.41 0.22
N LYS A 199 -19.21 6.68 0.05
CA LYS A 199 -19.87 7.64 -0.85
C LYS A 199 -19.39 7.50 -2.28
N GLU A 200 -18.08 7.39 -2.48
CA GLU A 200 -17.47 7.45 -3.81
C GLU A 200 -17.11 6.06 -4.38
N PHE A 201 -16.87 5.05 -3.53
CA PHE A 201 -16.44 3.69 -3.89
C PHE A 201 -17.15 2.60 -3.08
N PRO A 202 -18.47 2.39 -3.21
CA PRO A 202 -19.21 1.46 -2.35
C PRO A 202 -18.65 0.02 -2.33
N ALA A 203 -18.07 -0.45 -3.44
CA ALA A 203 -17.42 -1.76 -3.54
C ALA A 203 -16.21 -1.93 -2.59
N PHE A 204 -15.60 -0.84 -2.11
CA PHE A 204 -14.47 -0.88 -1.19
C PHE A 204 -14.81 -1.64 0.09
N ARG A 205 -16.00 -1.42 0.66
CA ARG A 205 -16.43 -2.11 1.88
C ARG A 205 -16.45 -3.64 1.71
N GLU A 206 -16.82 -4.11 0.52
CA GLU A 206 -16.80 -5.54 0.19
C GLU A 206 -15.37 -6.08 0.08
N TYR A 207 -14.46 -5.32 -0.55
CA TYR A 207 -13.04 -5.67 -0.62
C TYR A 207 -12.41 -5.80 0.78
N LEU A 208 -12.75 -4.89 1.69
CA LEU A 208 -12.25 -4.94 3.05
C LEU A 208 -12.73 -6.17 3.83
N GLN A 209 -14.01 -6.50 3.71
CA GLN A 209 -14.57 -7.68 4.35
C GLN A 209 -13.91 -8.95 3.79
N ARG A 210 -13.72 -9.01 2.47
CA ARG A 210 -12.97 -10.08 1.80
C ARG A 210 -11.54 -10.19 2.30
N ASP A 211 -10.82 -9.08 2.51
CA ASP A 211 -9.42 -9.10 2.96
C ASP A 211 -9.30 -9.70 4.37
N ILE A 212 -10.25 -9.36 5.27
CA ILE A 212 -10.34 -9.95 6.60
C ILE A 212 -10.59 -11.46 6.51
N GLU A 213 -11.55 -11.88 5.67
CA GLU A 213 -11.90 -13.30 5.49
C GLU A 213 -10.76 -14.11 4.86
N CYS A 214 -10.07 -13.57 3.87
CA CYS A 214 -8.92 -14.22 3.24
C CYS A 214 -7.83 -14.49 4.26
N TYR A 215 -7.49 -13.48 5.07
CA TYR A 215 -6.49 -13.64 6.11
C TYR A 215 -6.89 -14.64 7.19
N GLN A 216 -8.17 -14.66 7.60
CA GLN A 216 -8.67 -15.63 8.58
C GLN A 216 -8.62 -17.07 8.06
N LYS A 217 -8.83 -17.29 6.75
CA LYS A 217 -8.71 -18.62 6.11
C LYS A 217 -7.27 -19.10 5.96
N ALA A 218 -6.31 -18.18 5.90
CA ALA A 218 -4.89 -18.50 5.74
C ALA A 218 -4.16 -18.77 7.07
N LYS A 219 -4.80 -18.52 8.21
CA LYS A 219 -4.31 -18.85 9.56
C LYS A 219 -4.56 -20.31 9.93
#